data_AF-A0A3S9QHI6-F1
#
_entry.id   AF-A0A3S9QHI6-F1
#
_cell.length_a   1.000
_cell.length_b   1.000
_cell.length_c   1.000
_cell.angle_alpha   90.00
_cell.angle_beta   90.00
_cell.angle_gamma   90.00
#
_symmetry.space_group_name_H-M   'P 1'
#
loop_
_entity.id
_entity.type
_entity.pdbx_description
1 polymer ?
#
loop_
_entity_poly.entity_id
_entity_poly.type
_entity_poly.pdbx_seq_one_letter_code
_entity_poly.pdbx_strand_id
1 'polypeptide(L)'
;MRLTKTIKEAIHAHAKICYPAECCGLIIDGQYYPCDNVAPNPAEHFEIDYLDMVEMQEYHGEIQAIVHSHPNGNAEPSEIDRV
;
A
#
# COMPACT_ATOMS: atom_id res chain seq x y z
N MET A 1 -6.98 -13.71 -1.96
CA MET A 1 -7.69 -12.98 -0.88
C MET A 1 -8.87 -12.20 -1.47
N ARG A 2 -9.99 -12.04 -0.75
CA ARG A 2 -11.10 -11.16 -1.16
C ARG A 2 -11.20 -9.98 -0.19
N LEU A 3 -10.95 -8.77 -0.68
CA LEU A 3 -11.06 -7.55 0.12
C LEU A 3 -12.54 -7.21 0.42
N THR A 4 -12.81 -6.84 1.67
CA THR A 4 -14.12 -6.33 2.10
C THR A 4 -14.36 -4.93 1.55
N LYS A 5 -15.61 -4.48 1.56
CA LYS A 5 -15.97 -3.11 1.14
C LYS A 5 -15.23 -2.06 1.99
N THR A 6 -15.19 -2.27 3.30
CA THR A 6 -14.52 -1.36 4.25
C THR A 6 -13.03 -1.21 3.97
N ILE A 7 -12.33 -2.31 3.69
CA ILE A 7 -10.90 -2.26 3.34
C ILE A 7 -10.68 -1.47 2.05
N LYS A 8 -11.49 -1.72 1.01
CA LYS A 8 -11.39 -0.99 -0.26
C LYS A 8 -11.64 0.51 -0.07
N GLU A 9 -12.61 0.89 0.76
CA GLU A 9 -12.89 2.29 1.07
C GLU A 9 -11.74 2.95 1.83
N ALA A 10 -11.11 2.25 2.78
CA ALA A 10 -9.93 2.73 3.48
C ALA A 10 -8.73 2.95 2.53
N ILE A 11 -8.47 2.00 1.63
CA ILE A 11 -7.42 2.12 0.61
C ILE A 11 -7.69 3.33 -0.30
N HIS A 12 -8.92 3.48 -0.81
CA HIS A 12 -9.28 4.62 -1.65
C HIS A 12 -9.19 5.97 -0.92
N ALA A 13 -9.54 6.00 0.38
CA ALA A 13 -9.39 7.21 1.18
C ALA A 13 -7.92 7.58 1.34
N HIS A 14 -7.05 6.60 1.61
CA HIS A 14 -5.62 6.82 1.71
C HIS A 14 -5.01 7.31 0.39
N ALA A 15 -5.35 6.67 -0.74
CA ALA A 15 -4.90 7.10 -2.07
C ALA A 15 -5.25 8.57 -2.38
N LYS A 16 -6.44 9.03 -1.97
CA LYS A 16 -6.85 10.43 -2.15
C LYS A 16 -6.04 11.41 -1.31
N ILE A 17 -5.60 10.99 -0.12
CA ILE A 17 -4.78 11.81 0.78
C ILE A 17 -3.35 11.93 0.23
N CYS A 18 -2.80 10.84 -0.31
CA CYS A 18 -1.43 10.83 -0.83
C CYS A 18 -1.29 11.52 -2.19
N TYR A 19 -2.37 11.67 -2.96
CA TYR A 19 -2.32 12.30 -4.28
C TYR A 19 -1.59 13.67 -4.22
N PRO A 20 -0.60 13.92 -5.10
CA PRO A 20 -0.29 13.19 -6.34
C PRO A 20 0.67 11.99 -6.19
N ALA A 21 1.15 11.67 -4.99
CA ALA A 21 1.99 10.50 -4.75
C ALA A 21 1.18 9.20 -4.77
N GLU A 22 1.84 8.08 -5.08
CA GLU A 22 1.34 6.75 -4.79
C GLU A 22 1.19 6.59 -3.28
N CYS A 23 0.02 6.12 -2.82
CA CYS A 23 -0.07 5.59 -1.47
C CYS A 23 0.50 4.17 -1.43
N CYS A 24 0.96 3.73 -0.27
CA CYS A 24 1.31 2.34 -0.01
C CYS A 24 0.78 1.89 1.36
N GLY A 25 0.70 0.58 1.58
CA GLY A 25 0.25 0.02 2.85
C GLY A 25 0.21 -1.49 2.87
N LEU A 26 -0.09 -2.04 4.04
CA LEU A 26 -0.05 -3.47 4.33
C LEU A 26 -1.44 -4.01 4.65
N ILE A 27 -1.70 -5.26 4.27
CA ILE A 27 -2.84 -6.03 4.75
C ILE A 27 -2.34 -7.08 5.73
N ILE A 28 -2.76 -6.97 6.99
CA ILE A 28 -2.39 -7.87 8.08
C ILE A 28 -3.67 -8.27 8.82
N ASP A 29 -3.88 -9.56 9.02
CA ASP A 29 -5.10 -10.14 9.62
C ASP A 29 -6.42 -9.56 9.06
N GLY A 30 -6.47 -9.36 7.73
CA GLY A 30 -7.64 -8.79 7.06
C GLY A 30 -7.93 -7.32 7.37
N GLN A 31 -6.97 -6.58 7.94
CA GLN A 31 -7.04 -5.14 8.17
C GLN A 31 -6.05 -4.39 7.27
N TYR A 32 -6.38 -3.14 6.92
CA TYR A 32 -5.50 -2.28 6.12
C TYR A 32 -4.76 -1.29 7.00
N TYR A 33 -3.45 -1.24 6.82
CA TYR A 33 -2.54 -0.33 7.51
C TYR A 33 -1.88 0.58 6.46
N PRO A 34 -2.18 1.89 6.45
CA PRO A 34 -1.48 2.83 5.59
C PRO A 34 -0.01 2.97 6.03
N CYS A 35 0.90 3.04 5.06
CA CYS A 35 2.33 3.26 5.28
C CYS A 35 2.80 4.50 4.52
N ASP A 36 3.87 5.11 4.99
CA ASP A 36 4.52 6.20 4.28
C ASP A 36 5.26 5.67 3.05
N ASN A 37 5.21 6.43 1.95
CA ASN A 37 5.95 6.15 0.74
C ASN A 37 7.32 6.83 0.82
N VAL A 38 8.37 6.03 1.03
CA VAL A 38 9.75 6.51 1.17
C VAL A 38 10.53 6.53 -0.15
N ALA A 39 9.87 6.27 -1.28
CA ALA A 39 10.52 6.24 -2.59
C ALA A 39 11.13 7.61 -2.94
N PRO A 40 12.27 7.66 -3.67
CA PRO A 40 12.85 8.92 -4.14
C PRO A 40 11.93 9.70 -5.09
N ASN A 41 11.06 9.01 -5.82
CA ASN A 41 10.01 9.60 -6.67
C ASN A 41 8.63 9.02 -6.31
N PRO A 42 7.98 9.52 -5.23
CA PRO A 42 6.72 8.97 -4.74
C PRO A 42 5.54 9.10 -5.73
N ALA A 43 5.65 9.94 -6.75
CA ALA A 43 4.58 10.13 -7.75
C ALA A 43 4.49 8.99 -8.77
N GLU A 44 5.56 8.20 -8.92
CA GLU A 44 5.67 7.14 -9.94
C GLU A 44 6.00 5.77 -9.36
N HIS A 45 6.48 5.74 -8.10
CA HIS A 45 6.91 4.53 -7.42
C HIS A 45 6.48 4.55 -5.97
N PHE A 46 6.39 3.38 -5.38
CA PHE A 46 6.23 3.21 -3.94
C PHE A 46 7.38 2.41 -3.35
N GLU A 47 7.74 2.74 -2.12
CA GLU A 47 8.64 1.97 -1.27
C GLU A 47 8.14 2.10 0.17
N ILE A 48 8.03 0.98 0.89
CA ILE A 48 7.74 0.96 2.32
C ILE A 48 9.06 0.70 3.04
N ASP A 49 9.36 1.46 4.09
CA ASP A 49 10.56 1.24 4.89
C ASP A 49 10.58 -0.20 5.44
N TYR A 50 11.69 -0.89 5.24
CA TYR A 50 11.85 -2.27 5.69
C TYR A 50 11.70 -2.42 7.21
N LEU A 51 12.15 -1.44 8.00
CA LEU A 51 12.00 -1.45 9.45
C LEU A 51 10.53 -1.34 9.85
N ASP A 52 9.75 -0.50 9.16
CA ASP A 52 8.31 -0.41 9.38
C ASP A 52 7.62 -1.73 9.05
N MET A 53 8.02 -2.40 7.96
CA MET A 53 7.45 -3.72 7.63
C MET A 53 7.74 -4.77 8.70
N VAL A 54 8.96 -4.81 9.23
CA VAL A 54 9.35 -5.73 10.32
C VAL A 54 8.57 -5.40 11.59
N GLU A 55 8.49 -4.13 11.97
CA GLU A 55 7.74 -3.69 13.14
C GLU A 55 6.26 -4.09 13.05
N MET A 56 5.66 -3.88 11.87
CA MET A 56 4.27 -4.26 11.61
C MET A 56 4.06 -5.77 11.70
N GLN A 57 5.01 -6.58 11.22
CA GLN A 57 4.95 -8.04 11.35
C GLN A 57 5.00 -8.50 12.81
N GLU A 58 5.89 -7.89 13.61
CA GLU A 58 6.07 -8.23 15.02
C GLU A 58 4.83 -7.87 15.86
N TYR A 59 4.19 -6.73 15.61
CA TYR A 59 3.06 -6.26 16.43
C TYR A 59 1.68 -6.69 15.92
N HIS A 60 1.51 -6.87 14.61
CA HIS A 60 0.20 -7.10 14.00
C HIS A 60 0.06 -8.49 13.36
N GLY A 61 1.17 -9.18 13.07
CA GLY A 61 1.19 -10.52 12.48
C GLY A 61 1.63 -10.55 11.01
N GLU A 62 1.43 -11.69 10.36
CA GLU A 62 1.93 -11.92 8.99
C GLU A 62 1.34 -10.93 7.97
N ILE A 63 2.21 -10.29 7.18
CA ILE A 63 1.82 -9.47 6.02
C ILE A 63 1.24 -10.37 4.94
N GLN A 64 -0.05 -10.21 4.67
CA GLN A 64 -0.81 -11.00 3.70
C GLN A 64 -0.78 -10.38 2.29
N ALA A 65 -0.65 -9.05 2.21
CA ALA A 65 -0.53 -8.32 0.95
C ALA A 65 0.11 -6.95 1.15
N ILE A 66 0.76 -6.46 0.11
CA ILE A 66 1.14 -5.06 -0.04
C ILE A 66 0.13 -4.41 -1.00
N VAL A 67 -0.25 -3.17 -0.70
CA VAL A 67 -1.19 -2.38 -1.49
C VAL A 67 -0.50 -1.08 -1.86
N HIS A 68 -0.62 -0.66 -3.11
CA HIS A 68 -0.28 0.69 -3.55
C HIS A 68 -1.30 1.22 -4.57
N SER A 69 -1.22 2.50 -4.89
CA SER A 69 -2.08 3.15 -5.89
C SER A 69 -1.27 3.68 -7.06
N HIS A 70 -1.79 3.61 -8.28
CA HIS A 70 -1.25 4.33 -9.44
C HIS A 70 -2.01 5.65 -9.68
N PRO A 71 -1.45 6.82 -9.37
CA PRO A 71 -2.07 8.11 -9.62
C PRO A 71 -2.32 8.30 -11.13
N ASN A 72 -3.56 8.63 -11.51
CA ASN A 72 -3.97 8.80 -12.91
C ASN A 72 -3.84 7.55 -13.81
N GLY A 73 -3.44 6.41 -13.24
CA GLY A 73 -3.31 5.12 -13.92
C GLY A 73 -4.56 4.24 -13.78
N ASN A 74 -4.49 3.03 -14.34
CA ASN A 74 -5.46 1.99 -14.06
C ASN A 74 -5.04 1.21 -12.80
N ALA A 75 -5.81 0.19 -12.41
CA ALA A 75 -5.51 -0.63 -11.24
C ALA A 75 -4.70 -1.89 -11.59
N GLU A 76 -4.10 -1.95 -12.78
CA GLU A 76 -3.31 -3.10 -13.21
C GLU A 76 -1.85 -2.92 -12.78
N PRO A 77 -1.16 -3.97 -12.30
CA PRO A 77 0.24 -3.88 -11.96
C PRO A 77 1.09 -3.45 -13.17
N SER A 78 1.99 -2.49 -12.97
CA SER A 78 3.00 -2.10 -13.94
C SER A 78 4.00 -3.25 -14.19
N GLU A 79 4.95 -3.07 -15.10
CA GLU A 79 6.01 -4.07 -15.28
C GLU A 79 6.91 -4.18 -14.04
N ILE A 80 7.14 -3.08 -13.33
CA ILE A 80 8.00 -3.02 -12.14
C ILE A 80 7.28 -3.66 -10.93
N ASP A 81 5.96 -3.57 -10.86
CA ASP A 81 5.18 -4.15 -9.74
C ASP A 81 5.12 -5.69 -9.77
N ARG A 82 5.58 -6.31 -10.86
CA ARG A 82 5.49 -7.76 -11.09
C ARG A 82 6.76 -8.52 -10.72
N VAL A 83 7.83 -7.81 -10.38
CA VAL A 83 9.15 -8.39 -10.05
C VAL A 83 9.41 -8.32 -8.56
#